data_AF-A0A2J6PS85-F1
#
_entry.id   AF-A0A2J6PS85-F1
#
_cell.length_a   1.000
_cell.length_b   1.000
_cell.length_c   1.000
_cell.angle_alpha   90.00
_cell.angle_beta   90.00
_cell.angle_gamma   90.00
#
_symmetry.space_group_name_H-M   'P 1'
#
loop_
_entity.id
_entity.type
_entity.pdbx_description
1 polymer ?
#
loop_
_entity_poly.entity_id
_entity_poly.type
_entity_poly.pdbx_seq_one_letter_code
_entity_poly.pdbx_strand_id
1 'polypeptide(L)'
;MAQFIEIRLLALADELLIGIIEHVASKSDLCNLALVCSRLQAVAEPALYQSILVRKGTEALRLFHAILGRPVRASFIRSLQIRYLYRYKEGIKIMNQGLRKMNKLEVLTIESPCCNDTHAFLEGFESKGEIDYAEYFTFASSMTLELQPRVRVPLQTCKFTSLYVSYSSIDRQTDSDCEV
;
A
#
# COMPACT_ATOMS: atom_id res chain seq x y z
N MET A 1 27.66 -4.30 42.62
CA MET A 1 27.96 -4.98 41.34
C MET A 1 26.65 -5.12 40.58
N ALA A 2 26.37 -4.20 39.66
CA ALA A 2 25.16 -4.27 38.85
C ALA A 2 25.38 -5.31 37.75
N GLN A 3 24.74 -6.48 37.88
CA GLN A 3 24.64 -7.42 36.77
C GLN A 3 23.83 -6.72 35.68
N PHE A 4 24.49 -6.31 34.60
CA PHE A 4 23.83 -5.92 33.38
C PHE A 4 22.96 -7.09 32.95
N ILE A 5 21.64 -6.93 33.04
CA ILE A 5 20.73 -7.72 32.23
C ILE A 5 21.04 -7.26 30.80
N GLU A 6 22.02 -7.91 30.16
CA GLU A 6 22.06 -7.92 28.71
C GLU A 6 20.65 -8.26 28.27
N ILE A 7 20.04 -7.36 27.49
CA ILE A 7 18.73 -7.55 26.93
C ILE A 7 18.84 -8.84 26.11
N ARG A 8 18.40 -9.96 26.69
CA ARG A 8 18.63 -11.30 26.14
C ARG A 8 18.19 -11.40 24.68
N LEU A 9 17.17 -10.63 24.32
CA LEU A 9 16.70 -10.50 22.94
C LEU A 9 17.77 -9.97 21.99
N LEU A 10 18.53 -8.93 22.37
CA LEU A 10 19.61 -8.38 21.55
C LEU A 10 20.85 -9.28 21.51
N ALA A 11 20.94 -10.30 22.36
CA ALA A 11 22.02 -11.29 22.28
C ALA A 11 21.72 -12.42 21.27
N LEU A 12 20.48 -12.55 20.79
CA LEU A 12 20.12 -13.55 19.78
C LEU A 12 20.79 -13.25 18.43
N ALA A 13 21.01 -14.29 17.63
CA ALA A 13 21.39 -14.14 16.22
C ALA A 13 20.25 -13.52 15.40
N ASP A 14 20.59 -12.86 14.29
CA ASP A 14 19.61 -12.13 13.47
C ASP A 14 18.55 -13.07 12.87
N GLU A 15 18.89 -14.32 12.55
CA GLU A 15 17.93 -15.30 12.03
C GLU A 15 16.84 -15.63 13.05
N LEU A 16 17.20 -15.70 14.33
CA LEU A 16 16.23 -15.94 15.40
C LEU A 16 15.35 -14.71 15.64
N LEU A 17 15.93 -13.50 15.55
CA LEU A 17 15.16 -12.27 15.63
C LEU A 17 14.15 -12.15 14.50
N ILE A 18 14.55 -12.49 13.27
CA ILE A 18 13.66 -12.53 12.11
C ILE A 18 12.52 -13.51 12.36
N GLY A 19 12.83 -14.74 12.81
CA GLY A 19 11.81 -15.73 13.13
C GLY A 19 10.82 -15.28 14.20
N ILE A 20 11.27 -14.56 15.23
CA ILE A 20 10.37 -13.98 16.24
C ILE A 20 9.48 -12.89 15.62
N ILE A 21 10.06 -12.02 14.80
CA ILE A 21 9.36 -10.90 14.15
C ILE A 21 8.29 -11.39 13.18
N GLU A 22 8.52 -12.50 12.47
CA GLU A 22 7.53 -13.12 11.58
C GLU A 22 6.25 -13.54 12.32
N HIS A 23 6.32 -13.79 13.63
CA HIS A 23 5.17 -14.11 14.46
C HIS A 23 4.47 -12.87 15.06
N VAL A 24 4.99 -11.66 14.87
CA VAL A 24 4.35 -10.42 15.34
C VAL A 24 3.28 -10.00 14.34
N ALA A 25 2.01 -10.32 14.66
CA ALA A 25 0.88 -10.03 13.78
C ALA A 25 0.54 -8.53 13.68
N SER A 26 0.85 -7.74 14.73
CA SER A 26 0.46 -6.33 14.78
C SER A 26 1.51 -5.42 14.14
N LYS A 27 1.08 -4.60 13.18
CA LYS A 27 1.92 -3.55 12.61
C LYS A 27 2.30 -2.47 13.62
N SER A 28 1.48 -2.19 14.62
CA SER A 28 1.84 -1.21 15.67
C SER A 28 3.07 -1.68 16.44
N ASP A 29 3.13 -2.98 16.71
CA ASP A 29 4.19 -3.57 17.51
C ASP A 29 5.48 -3.67 16.70
N LEU A 30 5.38 -4.00 15.41
CA LEU A 30 6.50 -3.90 14.47
C LEU A 30 7.04 -2.47 14.34
N CYS A 31 6.15 -1.46 14.28
CA CYS A 31 6.56 -0.06 14.31
C CYS A 31 7.31 0.28 15.60
N ASN A 32 6.75 -0.09 16.75
CA ASN A 32 7.39 0.17 18.05
C ASN A 32 8.75 -0.51 18.14
N LEU A 33 8.86 -1.76 17.69
CA LEU A 33 10.10 -2.52 17.65
C LEU A 33 11.16 -1.83 16.77
N ALA A 34 10.75 -1.33 15.61
CA ALA A 34 11.63 -0.61 14.69
C ALA A 34 12.15 0.73 15.26
N LEU A 35 11.46 1.30 16.26
CA LEU A 35 11.86 2.54 16.91
C LEU A 35 12.82 2.33 18.10
N VAL A 36 13.00 1.09 18.58
CA VAL A 36 13.84 0.80 19.76
C VAL A 36 15.32 1.03 19.48
N CYS A 37 15.87 0.41 18.44
CA CYS A 37 17.28 0.55 18.06
C CYS A 37 17.51 0.24 16.58
N SER A 38 18.65 0.65 16.04
CA SER A 38 19.01 0.48 14.62
C SER A 38 19.03 -0.97 14.16
N ARG A 39 19.43 -1.91 15.03
CA ARG A 39 19.43 -3.34 14.73
C ARG A 39 18.01 -3.88 14.59
N LEU A 40 17.15 -3.61 15.58
CA LEU A 40 15.74 -4.00 15.54
C LEU A 40 14.98 -3.32 14.39
N GLN A 41 15.34 -2.08 14.05
CA GLN A 41 14.85 -1.41 12.86
C GLN A 41 15.19 -2.19 11.58
N ALA A 42 16.43 -2.64 11.44
CA ALA A 42 16.87 -3.36 10.25
C ALA A 42 16.14 -4.69 10.05
N VAL A 43 15.81 -5.40 11.13
CA VAL A 43 15.08 -6.68 11.07
C VAL A 43 13.55 -6.51 11.02
N ALA A 44 12.99 -5.45 11.62
CA ALA A 44 11.54 -5.22 11.66
C ALA A 44 11.01 -4.51 10.41
N GLU A 45 11.78 -3.60 9.80
CA GLU A 45 11.34 -2.87 8.60
C GLU A 45 10.96 -3.77 7.42
N PRO A 46 11.69 -4.85 7.09
CA PRO A 46 11.28 -5.78 6.04
C PRO A 46 9.88 -6.34 6.25
N ALA A 47 9.54 -6.78 7.47
CA ALA A 47 8.20 -7.29 7.81
C ALA A 47 7.16 -6.17 7.81
N LEU A 48 7.49 -4.99 8.33
CA LEU A 48 6.59 -3.83 8.42
C LEU A 48 6.14 -3.33 7.04
N TYR A 49 7.07 -3.26 6.08
CA TYR A 49 6.84 -2.72 4.74
C TYR A 49 6.42 -3.78 3.70
N GLN A 50 6.47 -5.08 4.03
CA GLN A 50 6.22 -6.16 3.07
C GLN A 50 4.88 -6.04 2.34
N SER A 51 3.80 -5.75 3.08
CA SER A 51 2.44 -5.63 2.57
C SER A 51 1.80 -4.35 3.06
N ILE A 52 1.40 -3.45 2.16
CA ILE A 52 0.88 -2.12 2.49
C ILE A 52 -0.50 -1.92 1.91
N LEU A 53 -1.39 -1.36 2.71
CA LEU A 53 -2.73 -0.92 2.31
C LEU A 53 -2.81 0.59 2.49
N VAL A 54 -3.14 1.30 1.41
CA VAL A 54 -3.34 2.74 1.37
C VAL A 54 -4.82 3.01 1.13
N ARG A 55 -5.47 3.65 2.10
CA ARG A 55 -6.88 4.06 2.06
C ARG A 55 -7.09 5.57 2.01
N LYS A 56 -6.08 6.34 2.43
CA LYS A 56 -6.13 7.80 2.44
C LYS A 56 -4.90 8.36 1.77
N GLY A 57 -5.02 9.48 1.07
CA GLY A 57 -3.85 10.12 0.48
C GLY A 57 -2.86 10.65 1.52
N THR A 58 -3.27 10.89 2.76
CA THR A 58 -2.32 11.15 3.87
C THR A 58 -1.43 9.93 4.18
N GLU A 59 -1.94 8.71 4.03
CA GLU A 59 -1.15 7.48 4.18
C GLU A 59 -0.19 7.30 3.00
N ALA A 60 -0.64 7.63 1.78
CA ALA A 60 0.22 7.66 0.59
C ALA A 60 1.39 8.63 0.75
N LEU A 61 1.13 9.85 1.22
CA LEU A 61 2.16 10.85 1.50
C LEU A 61 3.15 10.36 2.57
N ARG A 62 2.66 9.82 3.69
CA ARG A 62 3.52 9.26 4.75
C ARG A 62 4.41 8.14 4.22
N LEU A 63 3.85 7.22 3.43
CA LEU A 63 4.61 6.15 2.81
C LEU A 63 5.69 6.71 1.86
N PHE A 64 5.33 7.66 1.01
CA PHE A 64 6.27 8.27 0.08
C PHE A 64 7.41 8.98 0.82
N HIS A 65 7.11 9.77 1.86
CA HIS A 65 8.13 10.39 2.70
C HIS A 65 9.00 9.36 3.42
N ALA A 66 8.42 8.27 3.91
CA ALA A 66 9.20 7.20 4.54
C ALA A 66 10.17 6.54 3.55
N ILE A 67 9.77 6.38 2.29
CA ILE A 67 10.63 5.89 1.20
C ILE A 67 11.72 6.91 0.86
N LEU A 68 11.39 8.20 0.76
CA LEU A 68 12.38 9.23 0.47
C LEU A 68 13.43 9.35 1.57
N GLY A 69 13.03 9.26 2.84
CA GLY A 69 13.94 9.31 3.97
C GLY A 69 14.87 8.10 4.07
N ARG A 70 14.42 6.92 3.62
CA ARG A 70 15.25 5.70 3.59
C ARG A 70 14.89 4.86 2.34
N PRO A 71 15.58 5.08 1.20
CA PRO A 71 15.22 4.48 -0.08
C PRO A 71 15.16 2.95 -0.09
N VAL A 72 15.95 2.27 0.76
CA VAL A 72 15.93 0.80 0.88
C VAL A 72 14.54 0.26 1.28
N ARG A 73 13.71 1.06 1.96
CA ARG A 73 12.33 0.66 2.32
C ARG A 73 11.47 0.34 1.11
N ALA A 74 11.69 1.00 -0.02
CA ALA A 74 10.97 0.68 -1.25
C ALA A 74 11.24 -0.74 -1.76
N SER A 75 12.43 -1.29 -1.47
CA SER A 75 12.79 -2.66 -1.85
C SER A 75 12.20 -3.73 -0.94
N PHE A 76 11.64 -3.35 0.21
CA PHE A 76 10.94 -4.29 1.09
C PHE A 76 9.47 -4.49 0.68
N ILE A 77 8.90 -3.54 -0.06
CA ILE A 77 7.49 -3.58 -0.46
C ILE A 77 7.29 -4.67 -1.53
N ARG A 78 6.53 -5.71 -1.18
CA ARG A 78 6.16 -6.82 -2.07
C ARG A 78 4.71 -6.75 -2.49
N SER A 79 3.83 -6.30 -1.60
CA SER A 79 2.41 -6.13 -1.89
C SER A 79 1.96 -4.71 -1.57
N LEU A 80 1.31 -4.06 -2.52
CA LEU A 80 0.71 -2.75 -2.36
C LEU A 80 -0.74 -2.78 -2.82
N GLN A 81 -1.63 -2.33 -1.94
CA GLN A 81 -3.05 -2.17 -2.21
C GLN A 81 -3.42 -0.70 -2.07
N ILE A 82 -3.98 -0.12 -3.13
CA ILE A 82 -4.46 1.26 -3.14
C ILE A 82 -5.98 1.20 -3.30
N ARG A 83 -6.69 1.48 -2.20
CA ARG A 83 -8.15 1.39 -2.07
C ARG A 83 -8.67 2.57 -1.26
N TYR A 84 -8.95 3.68 -1.93
CA TYR A 84 -9.35 4.92 -1.28
C TYR A 84 -10.79 5.30 -1.64
N LEU A 85 -11.42 6.02 -0.74
CA LEU A 85 -12.64 6.77 -1.05
C LEU A 85 -12.23 8.09 -1.71
N TYR A 86 -13.01 8.58 -2.65
CA TYR A 86 -12.91 9.88 -3.31
C TYR A 86 -12.69 11.03 -2.32
N ARG A 87 -13.42 11.07 -1.20
CA ARG A 87 -13.19 12.11 -0.16
C ARG A 87 -11.78 12.09 0.46
N TYR A 88 -11.04 11.00 0.29
CA TYR A 88 -9.66 10.82 0.76
C TYR A 88 -8.65 10.73 -0.41
N LYS A 89 -9.04 11.14 -1.62
CA LYS A 89 -8.19 11.08 -2.82
C LYS A 89 -6.95 11.99 -2.76
N GLU A 90 -7.05 13.08 -1.99
CA GLU A 90 -6.01 14.10 -1.94
C GLU A 90 -4.68 13.52 -1.45
N GLY A 91 -3.68 13.53 -2.32
CA GLY A 91 -2.35 12.98 -2.07
C GLY A 91 -2.12 11.58 -2.64
N ILE A 92 -3.14 10.85 -3.09
CA ILE A 92 -2.97 9.51 -3.68
C ILE A 92 -2.08 9.55 -4.94
N LYS A 93 -2.18 10.62 -5.74
CA LYS A 93 -1.39 10.81 -6.97
C LYS A 93 0.12 10.71 -6.75
N ILE A 94 0.63 10.95 -5.53
CA ILE A 94 2.05 10.80 -5.21
C ILE A 94 2.55 9.37 -5.40
N MET A 95 1.65 8.38 -5.29
CA MET A 95 1.99 6.98 -5.47
C MET A 95 2.46 6.67 -6.89
N ASN A 96 2.07 7.45 -7.91
CA ASN A 96 2.61 7.29 -9.26
C ASN A 96 4.14 7.43 -9.30
N GLN A 97 4.69 8.34 -8.48
CA GLN A 97 6.13 8.48 -8.31
C GLN A 97 6.72 7.39 -7.40
N GLY A 98 6.01 7.05 -6.32
CA GLY A 98 6.42 6.02 -5.37
C GLY A 98 6.56 4.63 -6.00
N LEU A 99 5.60 4.24 -6.85
CA LEU A 99 5.56 2.95 -7.53
C LEU A 99 6.84 2.67 -8.35
N ARG A 100 7.40 3.69 -9.00
CA ARG A 100 8.65 3.55 -9.78
C ARG A 100 9.87 3.22 -8.91
N LYS A 101 9.81 3.53 -7.62
CA LYS A 101 10.88 3.23 -6.66
C LYS A 101 10.78 1.81 -6.10
N MET A 102 9.64 1.14 -6.22
CA MET A 102 9.38 -0.19 -5.64
C MET A 102 9.80 -1.30 -6.60
N ASN A 103 11.11 -1.49 -6.74
CA ASN A 103 11.70 -2.45 -7.68
C ASN A 103 11.47 -3.93 -7.34
N LYS A 104 10.89 -4.24 -6.18
CA LYS A 104 10.58 -5.60 -5.71
C LYS A 104 9.07 -5.85 -5.52
N LEU A 105 8.22 -4.95 -6.05
CA LEU A 105 6.77 -4.99 -5.88
C LEU A 105 6.11 -6.10 -6.70
N GLU A 106 5.89 -7.26 -6.08
CA GLU A 106 5.33 -8.45 -6.72
C GLU A 106 3.84 -8.33 -7.01
N VAL A 107 3.07 -7.74 -6.09
CA VAL A 107 1.61 -7.66 -6.14
C VAL A 107 1.14 -6.21 -6.02
N LEU A 108 0.51 -5.70 -7.08
CA LEU A 108 -0.19 -4.41 -7.06
C LEU A 108 -1.69 -4.64 -7.22
N THR A 109 -2.47 -4.11 -6.28
CA THR A 109 -3.94 -4.07 -6.34
C THR A 109 -4.40 -2.62 -6.34
N ILE A 110 -5.04 -2.21 -7.42
CA ILE A 110 -5.66 -0.90 -7.54
C ILE A 110 -7.16 -1.12 -7.71
N GLU A 111 -7.95 -0.42 -6.90
CA GLU A 111 -9.39 -0.33 -7.07
C GLU A 111 -9.70 0.84 -8.03
N SER A 112 -10.31 0.55 -9.18
CA SER A 112 -10.72 1.57 -10.15
C SER A 112 -11.99 1.13 -10.91
N PRO A 113 -13.00 2.01 -11.07
CA PRO A 113 -13.15 3.28 -10.34
C PRO A 113 -13.28 3.03 -8.83
N CYS A 114 -13.31 4.08 -8.00
CA CYS A 114 -13.52 3.94 -6.56
C CYS A 114 -14.97 3.49 -6.31
N CYS A 115 -15.33 2.25 -6.66
CA CYS A 115 -16.70 1.76 -6.73
C CYS A 115 -17.40 1.73 -5.37
N ASN A 116 -16.63 1.73 -4.28
CA ASN A 116 -17.15 1.86 -2.91
C ASN A 116 -17.45 3.30 -2.51
N ASP A 117 -17.29 4.27 -3.40
CA ASP A 117 -17.65 5.66 -3.13
C ASP A 117 -19.05 6.01 -3.62
N THR A 118 -19.83 6.62 -2.72
CA THR A 118 -21.12 7.24 -3.03
C THR A 118 -21.03 8.37 -4.06
N HIS A 119 -19.82 8.87 -4.36
CA HIS A 119 -19.58 9.92 -5.35
C HIS A 119 -20.01 9.52 -6.77
N ALA A 120 -19.92 8.22 -7.11
CA ALA A 120 -20.39 7.72 -8.41
C ALA A 120 -21.90 7.92 -8.61
N PHE A 121 -22.67 8.05 -7.52
CA PHE A 121 -24.10 8.33 -7.55
C PHE A 121 -24.44 9.82 -7.71
N LEU A 122 -23.48 10.73 -7.52
CA LEU A 122 -23.71 12.17 -7.49
C LEU A 122 -23.22 12.91 -8.74
N GLU A 123 -22.05 12.56 -9.28
CA GLU A 123 -21.42 13.33 -10.37
C GLU A 123 -21.10 12.49 -11.63
N GLY A 124 -21.64 11.27 -11.74
CA GLY A 124 -21.41 10.39 -12.88
C GLY A 124 -20.09 9.61 -12.81
N PHE A 125 -20.03 8.50 -13.55
CA PHE A 125 -18.95 7.50 -13.53
C PHE A 125 -17.65 7.95 -14.22
N GLU A 126 -17.44 9.26 -14.41
CA GLU A 126 -16.29 9.81 -15.15
C GLU A 126 -15.05 10.04 -14.29
N SER A 127 -15.07 9.68 -13.00
CA SER A 127 -13.92 9.90 -12.12
C SER A 127 -12.75 8.97 -12.49
N LYS A 128 -11.88 9.44 -13.37
CA LYS A 128 -10.55 8.87 -13.59
C LYS A 128 -9.84 8.79 -12.23
N GLY A 129 -9.40 7.60 -11.82
CA GLY A 129 -8.65 7.42 -10.59
C GLY A 129 -7.33 8.21 -10.59
N GLU A 130 -6.82 8.51 -9.39
CA GLU A 130 -5.57 9.26 -9.19
C GLU A 130 -4.30 8.48 -9.59
N ILE A 131 -4.41 7.16 -9.82
CA ILE A 131 -3.30 6.29 -10.18
C ILE A 131 -3.28 6.08 -11.70
N ASP A 132 -2.18 6.46 -12.34
CA ASP A 132 -1.94 6.25 -13.77
C ASP A 132 -1.31 4.88 -14.01
N TYR A 133 -2.16 3.85 -14.05
CA TYR A 133 -1.72 2.48 -14.31
C TYR A 133 -1.17 2.32 -15.73
N ALA A 134 -1.67 3.06 -16.72
CA ALA A 134 -1.19 2.96 -18.10
C ALA A 134 0.27 3.42 -18.22
N GLU A 135 0.60 4.55 -17.60
CA GLU A 135 1.97 5.04 -17.52
C GLU A 135 2.86 4.07 -16.74
N TYR A 136 2.37 3.52 -15.62
CA TYR A 136 3.13 2.56 -14.83
C TYR A 136 3.43 1.26 -15.60
N PHE A 137 2.48 0.73 -16.36
CA PHE A 137 2.69 -0.46 -17.20
C PHE A 137 3.66 -0.19 -18.34
N THR A 138 3.59 0.99 -18.96
CA THR A 138 4.55 1.43 -19.97
C THR A 138 5.96 1.45 -19.38
N PHE A 139 6.12 2.03 -18.19
CA PHE A 139 7.38 2.02 -17.45
C PHE A 139 7.85 0.59 -17.13
N ALA A 140 7.00 -0.25 -16.52
CA ALA A 140 7.36 -1.61 -16.14
C ALA A 140 7.78 -2.47 -17.35
N SER A 141 7.12 -2.29 -18.49
CA SER A 141 7.43 -3.00 -19.74
C SER A 141 8.75 -2.53 -20.36
N SER A 142 9.11 -1.25 -20.19
CA SER A 142 10.42 -0.75 -20.62
C SER A 142 11.58 -1.43 -19.88
N MET A 143 11.38 -1.82 -18.62
CA MET A 143 12.39 -2.51 -17.81
C MET A 143 12.67 -3.95 -18.27
N THR A 144 11.75 -4.57 -19.01
CA THR A 144 11.93 -5.93 -19.58
C THR A 144 12.69 -5.96 -20.91
N LEU A 145 12.80 -4.82 -21.61
CA LEU A 145 13.36 -4.75 -22.96
C LEU A 145 14.88 -4.46 -23.00
N GLU A 146 15.53 -4.27 -21.85
CA GLU A 146 16.99 -4.08 -21.81
C GLU A 146 17.76 -5.40 -22.00
N LEU A 147 18.80 -5.38 -22.86
CA LEU A 147 19.68 -6.49 -23.26
C LEU A 147 20.33 -7.28 -22.10
N GLN A 148 20.32 -6.72 -20.89
CA GLN A 148 20.45 -7.47 -19.66
C GLN A 148 19.32 -6.98 -18.74
N PRO A 149 18.39 -7.85 -18.30
CA PRO A 149 17.34 -7.45 -17.38
C PRO A 149 17.99 -7.05 -16.06
N ARG A 150 18.19 -5.73 -15.86
CA ARG A 150 18.85 -5.17 -14.67
C ARG A 150 18.05 -5.43 -13.39
N VAL A 151 16.78 -5.82 -13.53
CA VAL A 151 15.82 -5.97 -12.44
C VAL A 151 14.84 -7.10 -12.84
N ARG A 152 14.59 -8.06 -11.93
CA ARG A 152 13.40 -8.94 -12.05
C ARG A 152 12.20 -8.02 -12.16
N VAL A 153 11.40 -8.15 -13.23
CA VAL A 153 10.18 -7.35 -13.43
C VAL A 153 9.47 -7.24 -12.08
N PRO A 154 9.25 -6.02 -11.56
CA PRO A 154 8.82 -5.87 -10.17
C PRO A 154 7.55 -6.68 -9.93
N LEU A 155 6.60 -6.60 -10.87
CA LEU A 155 5.28 -7.22 -10.80
C LEU A 155 5.28 -8.67 -11.29
N GLN A 156 4.96 -9.57 -10.38
CA GLN A 156 4.62 -10.96 -10.70
C GLN A 156 3.11 -11.13 -10.91
N THR A 157 2.28 -10.32 -10.25
CA THR A 157 0.83 -10.39 -10.37
C THR A 157 0.22 -9.00 -10.21
N CYS A 158 -0.49 -8.53 -11.24
CA CYS A 158 -1.39 -7.39 -11.09
C CYS A 158 -2.83 -7.90 -11.01
N LYS A 159 -3.54 -7.55 -9.94
CA LYS A 159 -4.97 -7.84 -9.81
C LYS A 159 -5.75 -6.55 -9.92
N PHE A 160 -6.43 -6.39 -11.05
CA PHE A 160 -7.47 -5.39 -11.20
C PHE A 160 -8.77 -5.99 -10.66
N THR A 161 -9.28 -5.44 -9.56
CA THR A 161 -10.58 -5.88 -9.03
C THR A 161 -11.62 -4.89 -9.51
N SER A 162 -12.36 -5.28 -10.55
CA SER A 162 -13.54 -4.55 -11.02
C SER A 162 -14.77 -5.15 -10.33
N LEU A 163 -15.47 -4.35 -9.51
CA LEU A 163 -16.78 -4.70 -8.98
C LEU A 163 -17.84 -4.07 -9.87
N TYR A 164 -18.64 -4.90 -10.52
CA TYR A 164 -19.80 -4.46 -11.29
C TYR A 164 -20.94 -4.14 -10.31
N VAL A 165 -21.38 -2.88 -10.31
CA VAL A 165 -22.61 -2.46 -9.61
C VAL A 165 -23.79 -2.81 -10.52
N SER A 166 -24.52 -3.87 -10.17
CA SER A 166 -25.78 -4.21 -10.84
C SER A 166 -26.86 -3.24 -10.37
N TYR A 167 -27.35 -2.39 -11.26
CA TYR A 167 -28.53 -1.55 -11.00
C TYR A 167 -29.78 -2.44 -11.01
N SER A 168 -30.46 -2.57 -9.87
CA SER A 168 -31.88 -2.89 -9.85
C SER A 168 -32.62 -1.56 -9.69
N SER A 169 -33.42 -1.23 -10.71
CA SER A 169 -34.29 -0.05 -10.70
C SER A 169 -35.19 -0.12 -9.47
N ILE A 170 -34.99 0.77 -8.50
CA ILE A 170 -35.98 1.03 -7.46
C ILE A 170 -36.91 2.09 -8.03
N ASP A 171 -38.12 1.65 -8.35
CA ASP A 171 -39.23 2.49 -8.78
C ASP A 171 -39.45 3.64 -7.80
N ARG A 172 -39.59 4.85 -8.36
CA ARG A 172 -40.10 6.01 -7.63
C ARG A 172 -41.58 5.78 -7.33
N GLN A 173 -41.90 5.34 -6.12
CA GLN A 173 -43.24 5.59 -5.58
C GLN A 173 -43.17 6.91 -4.78
N THR A 174 -43.81 7.93 -5.35
CA THR A 174 -44.12 9.21 -4.73
C THR A 174 -45.00 9.01 -3.50
N ASP A 175 -44.47 9.28 -2.30
CA ASP A 175 -45.32 9.58 -1.13
C ASP A 175 -45.77 11.04 -1.24
N SER A 176 -47.00 11.20 -1.70
CA SER A 176 -47.83 12.36 -1.41
C SER A 176 -48.57 12.06 -0.11
N ASP A 177 -48.85 13.11 0.66
CA ASP A 177 -49.81 13.18 1.79
C ASP A 177 -49.19 13.25 3.19
N CYS A 178 -48.84 14.48 3.58
CA CYS A 178 -48.96 14.99 4.95
C CYS A 178 -49.22 16.50 4.88
N GLU A 179 -50.48 16.90 4.67
CA GLU A 179 -50.99 18.20 5.10
C GLU A 179 -52.36 18.00 5.81
N VAL A 180 -52.40 18.52 7.04
CA VAL A 180 -53.50 18.68 8.03
C VAL A 180 -53.90 17.45 8.86
#